data_AF-M7S4M7-F1
#
_entry.id   AF-M7S4M7-F1
#
_cell.length_a   1.000
_cell.length_b   1.000
_cell.length_c   1.000
_cell.angle_alpha   90.00
_cell.angle_beta   90.00
_cell.angle_gamma   90.00
#
_symmetry.space_group_name_H-M   'P 1'
#
loop_
_entity.id
_entity.type
_entity.pdbx_description
1 polymer ?
#
loop_
_entity_poly.entity_id
_entity_poly.type
_entity_poly.pdbx_seq_one_letter_code
_entity_poly.pdbx_strand_id
1 'polypeptide(L)'
;MVESLLQQKGWTAGWATLLAISGNLVTISSRSFGVADKIKSGLGVAGPVIDNYANLLLNDPNLAFTYFPYSAVSPTYVAVLKNSRHADEARAFIHYLLSPKGQRILADANTGKYPVAPLSADNPRAAQQQRLMAQPPLNYRLILKRQQLVQRMFDTAISFRLAQLKDAWRALHSAETRLKRPLPEIRALLTSVPVDAASSEDETWLAQFDNKSFAEQKMMEWQIWFLNNQRLAIHKLEELK
;
A
#
# COMPACT_ATOMS: atom_id res chain seq x y z
N MET A 1 0.44 2.59 1.88
CA MET A 1 0.09 1.17 2.12
C MET A 1 1.13 0.22 1.55
N VAL A 2 1.46 0.28 0.25
CA VAL A 2 2.49 -0.58 -0.37
C VAL A 2 3.83 -0.49 0.39
N GLU A 3 4.39 0.70 0.55
CA GLU A 3 5.64 0.90 1.32
C GLU A 3 5.55 0.44 2.78
N SER A 4 4.38 0.60 3.42
CA SER A 4 4.20 0.07 4.79
C SER A 4 4.37 -1.44 4.84
N LEU A 5 3.82 -2.16 3.85
CA LEU A 5 3.97 -3.60 3.76
C LEU A 5 5.41 -4.00 3.43
N LEU A 6 6.06 -3.28 2.50
CA LEU A 6 7.44 -3.54 2.10
C LEU A 6 8.42 -3.34 3.27
N GLN A 7 8.24 -2.29 4.07
CA GLN A 7 9.11 -2.03 5.23
C GLN A 7 8.85 -3.01 6.39
N GLN A 8 7.63 -3.54 6.53
CA GLN A 8 7.31 -4.52 7.57
C GLN A 8 7.76 -5.93 7.24
N LYS A 9 7.59 -6.35 5.98
CA LYS A 9 7.89 -7.72 5.54
C LYS A 9 9.26 -7.86 4.87
N GLY A 10 9.93 -6.74 4.58
CA GLY A 10 11.07 -6.71 3.69
C GLY A 10 10.64 -6.77 2.21
N TRP A 11 11.59 -6.43 1.33
CA TRP A 11 11.35 -6.28 -0.11
C TRP A 11 10.74 -7.54 -0.75
N THR A 12 11.43 -8.69 -0.63
CA THR A 12 11.04 -9.94 -1.30
C THR A 12 9.69 -10.46 -0.80
N ALA A 13 9.52 -10.60 0.51
CA ALA A 13 8.28 -11.14 1.08
C ALA A 13 7.10 -10.15 0.97
N GLY A 14 7.38 -8.84 1.00
CA GLY A 14 6.40 -7.80 0.74
C GLY A 14 5.84 -7.87 -0.68
N TRP A 15 6.72 -7.93 -1.70
CA TRP A 15 6.31 -8.12 -3.09
C TRP A 15 5.60 -9.44 -3.32
N ALA A 16 6.08 -10.53 -2.73
CA ALA A 16 5.42 -11.83 -2.81
C ALA A 16 3.99 -11.76 -2.24
N THR A 17 3.79 -11.03 -1.15
CA THR A 17 2.46 -10.77 -0.58
C THR A 17 1.58 -9.99 -1.55
N LEU A 18 2.09 -8.88 -2.14
CA LEU A 18 1.35 -8.05 -3.09
C LEU A 18 0.94 -8.82 -4.36
N LEU A 19 1.85 -9.64 -4.88
CA LEU A 19 1.60 -10.47 -6.06
C LEU A 19 0.66 -11.63 -5.76
N ALA A 20 0.68 -12.19 -4.55
CA ALA A 20 -0.27 -13.22 -4.15
C ALA A 20 -1.69 -12.67 -3.99
N ILE A 21 -1.85 -11.51 -3.35
CA ILE A 21 -3.18 -10.90 -3.19
C ILE A 21 -3.74 -10.37 -4.52
N SER A 22 -2.89 -10.05 -5.50
CA SER A 22 -3.33 -9.52 -6.80
C SER A 22 -4.24 -10.49 -7.55
N GLY A 23 -4.06 -11.80 -7.36
CA GLY A 23 -4.94 -12.84 -7.92
C GLY A 23 -6.39 -12.76 -7.45
N ASN A 24 -6.65 -12.08 -6.33
CA ASN A 24 -8.00 -11.91 -5.75
C ASN A 24 -8.58 -10.52 -5.98
N LEU A 25 -7.84 -9.59 -6.60
CA LEU A 25 -8.35 -8.23 -6.78
C LEU A 25 -9.47 -8.17 -7.83
N VAL A 26 -10.59 -7.56 -7.46
CA VAL A 26 -11.65 -7.22 -8.41
C VAL A 26 -11.23 -6.02 -9.25
N THR A 27 -10.64 -5.00 -8.62
CA THR A 27 -10.20 -3.76 -9.27
C THR A 27 -9.15 -3.04 -8.43
N ILE A 28 -8.47 -2.06 -9.01
CA ILE A 28 -7.55 -1.15 -8.34
C ILE A 28 -8.16 0.26 -8.44
N SER A 29 -8.44 0.86 -7.27
CA SER A 29 -9.04 2.20 -7.22
C SER A 29 -7.99 3.27 -7.47
N SER A 30 -8.27 4.23 -8.36
CA SER A 30 -7.40 5.39 -8.62
C SER A 30 -7.35 6.39 -7.44
N ARG A 31 -8.31 6.30 -6.52
CA ARG A 31 -8.40 7.15 -5.32
C ARG A 31 -8.73 6.32 -4.09
N SER A 32 -8.17 6.71 -2.94
CA SER A 32 -8.30 5.97 -1.68
C SER A 32 -9.73 5.89 -1.15
N PHE A 33 -10.53 6.95 -1.26
CA PHE A 33 -11.93 6.94 -0.82
C PHE A 33 -12.78 5.95 -1.63
N GLY A 34 -12.45 5.77 -2.92
CA GLY A 34 -13.17 4.89 -3.81
C GLY A 34 -13.00 3.40 -3.51
N VAL A 35 -12.15 3.00 -2.54
CA VAL A 35 -12.15 1.62 -2.02
C VAL A 35 -13.37 1.39 -1.15
N ALA A 36 -13.65 2.31 -0.23
CA ALA A 36 -14.75 2.23 0.71
C ALA A 36 -16.10 2.23 -0.03
N ASP A 37 -16.26 3.10 -1.03
CA ASP A 37 -17.46 3.17 -1.87
C ASP A 37 -17.73 1.87 -2.63
N LYS A 38 -16.68 1.21 -3.15
CA LYS A 38 -16.80 -0.06 -3.88
C LYS A 38 -17.21 -1.22 -2.98
N ILE A 39 -16.78 -1.22 -1.72
CA ILE A 39 -17.24 -2.20 -0.73
C ILE A 39 -18.71 -1.94 -0.42
N LYS A 40 -19.07 -0.68 -0.13
CA LYS A 40 -20.46 -0.28 0.14
C LYS A 40 -21.40 -0.60 -1.03
N SER A 41 -20.95 -0.48 -2.27
CA SER A 41 -21.76 -0.80 -3.45
C SER A 41 -21.82 -2.30 -3.78
N GLY A 42 -21.17 -3.16 -2.99
CA GLY A 42 -21.10 -4.60 -3.25
C GLY A 42 -20.16 -5.02 -4.39
N LEU A 43 -19.32 -4.12 -4.93
CA LEU A 43 -18.38 -4.46 -5.99
C LEU A 43 -17.18 -5.28 -5.47
N GLY A 44 -16.85 -5.14 -4.18
CA GLY A 44 -15.83 -5.95 -3.51
C GLY A 44 -16.23 -6.29 -2.08
N VAL A 45 -15.72 -7.40 -1.54
CA VAL A 45 -16.07 -7.87 -0.18
C VAL A 45 -15.14 -7.27 0.88
N ALA A 46 -13.88 -7.01 0.52
CA ALA A 46 -12.87 -6.42 1.40
C ALA A 46 -11.83 -5.66 0.58
N GLY A 47 -11.19 -4.67 1.19
CA GLY A 47 -10.13 -3.90 0.56
C GLY A 47 -9.33 -3.07 1.56
N PRO A 48 -8.01 -2.93 1.36
CA PRO A 48 -7.20 -2.07 2.21
C PRO A 48 -7.56 -0.60 1.97
N VAL A 49 -7.89 0.11 3.04
CA VAL A 49 -8.37 1.50 2.99
C VAL A 49 -7.75 2.32 4.12
N ILE A 50 -7.67 3.64 3.93
CA ILE A 50 -7.26 4.58 4.98
C ILE A 50 -8.43 4.73 5.96
N ASP A 51 -8.14 4.61 7.25
CA ASP A 51 -9.11 4.60 8.35
C ASP A 51 -10.10 5.76 8.31
N ASN A 52 -9.65 6.98 7.99
CA ASN A 52 -10.53 8.13 7.83
C ASN A 52 -11.75 7.81 6.93
N TYR A 53 -11.51 7.24 5.74
CA TYR A 53 -12.60 6.94 4.82
C TYR A 53 -13.49 5.80 5.31
N ALA A 54 -12.92 4.83 6.03
CA ALA A 54 -13.70 3.73 6.59
C ALA A 54 -14.58 4.21 7.75
N ASN A 55 -14.03 5.01 8.66
CA ASN A 55 -14.70 5.52 9.85
C ASN A 55 -15.98 6.29 9.52
N LEU A 56 -16.00 7.01 8.40
CA LEU A 56 -17.19 7.74 7.92
C LEU A 56 -18.34 6.82 7.48
N LEU A 57 -18.08 5.54 7.22
CA LEU A 57 -19.08 4.57 6.76
C LEU A 57 -19.55 3.62 7.86
N LEU A 58 -18.98 3.67 9.07
CA LEU A 58 -19.29 2.71 10.15
C LEU A 58 -20.67 2.88 10.79
N ASN A 59 -21.44 3.89 10.38
CA ASN A 59 -22.87 3.98 10.74
C ASN A 59 -23.72 2.93 9.99
N ASP A 60 -23.19 2.34 8.91
CA ASP A 60 -23.83 1.22 8.22
C ASP A 60 -23.53 -0.09 8.98
N PRO A 61 -24.54 -0.79 9.53
CA PRO A 61 -24.32 -2.00 10.31
C PRO A 61 -23.77 -3.18 9.48
N ASN A 62 -23.77 -3.09 8.15
CA ASN A 62 -23.22 -4.13 7.27
C ASN A 62 -21.73 -3.92 6.96
N LEU A 63 -21.14 -2.81 7.42
CA LEU A 63 -19.74 -2.48 7.19
C LEU A 63 -18.93 -2.59 8.48
N ALA A 64 -17.75 -3.19 8.38
CA ALA A 64 -16.79 -3.27 9.46
C ALA A 64 -15.42 -2.78 9.00
N PHE A 65 -14.67 -2.20 9.93
CA PHE A 65 -13.29 -1.79 9.72
C PHE A 65 -12.41 -2.36 10.82
N THR A 66 -11.29 -2.98 10.42
CA THR A 66 -10.28 -3.46 11.35
C THR A 66 -8.91 -2.99 10.91
N TYR A 67 -8.10 -2.58 11.90
CA TYR A 67 -6.68 -2.34 11.67
C TYR A 67 -5.94 -3.68 11.52
N PHE A 68 -4.86 -3.68 10.76
CA PHE A 68 -3.90 -4.79 10.79
C PHE A 68 -3.14 -4.76 12.12
N PRO A 69 -2.59 -5.90 12.58
CA PRO A 69 -1.76 -5.93 13.80
C PRO A 69 -0.63 -4.90 13.80
N TYR A 70 -0.06 -4.63 12.62
CA TYR A 70 1.01 -3.65 12.39
C TYR A 70 0.56 -2.58 11.39
N SER A 71 -0.41 -1.74 11.76
CA SER A 71 -0.82 -0.62 10.90
C SER A 71 0.12 0.58 11.04
N ALA A 72 0.77 1.00 9.95
CA ALA A 72 1.59 2.21 9.98
C ALA A 72 0.72 3.47 10.13
N VAL A 73 1.23 4.42 10.91
CA VAL A 73 0.66 5.76 11.02
C VAL A 73 1.32 6.67 9.98
N SER A 74 0.49 7.38 9.21
CA SER A 74 0.95 8.44 8.32
C SER A 74 0.48 9.79 8.85
N PRO A 75 1.40 10.71 9.19
CA PRO A 75 1.01 12.03 9.64
C PRO A 75 0.45 12.85 8.47
N THR A 76 -0.42 13.80 8.79
CA THR A 76 -0.76 14.90 7.87
C THR A 76 0.26 16.01 8.08
N TYR A 77 0.98 16.37 7.04
CA TYR A 77 2.02 17.41 7.10
C TYR A 77 1.44 18.80 6.86
N VAL A 78 2.04 19.80 7.50
CA VAL A 78 1.84 21.22 7.22
C VAL A 78 3.21 21.90 7.15
N ALA A 79 3.42 22.79 6.19
CA ALA A 79 4.71 23.45 5.98
C ALA A 79 4.52 24.89 5.51
N VAL A 80 5.51 25.74 5.77
CA VAL A 80 5.57 27.12 5.25
C VAL A 80 6.42 27.12 3.98
N LEU A 81 5.91 27.73 2.91
CA LEU A 81 6.68 27.90 1.67
C LEU A 81 7.87 28.84 1.89
N LYS A 82 9.02 28.50 1.30
CA LYS A 82 10.27 29.27 1.43
C LYS A 82 10.11 30.77 1.10
N ASN A 83 9.28 31.10 0.11
CA ASN A 83 9.07 32.46 -0.38
C ASN A 83 7.67 33.02 -0.01
N SER A 84 7.09 32.57 1.10
CA SER A 84 5.79 33.08 1.56
C SER A 84 5.87 34.57 1.89
N ARG A 85 4.90 35.36 1.40
CA ARG A 85 4.74 36.78 1.78
C ARG A 85 4.10 36.98 3.16
N HIS A 86 3.57 35.90 3.74
CA HIS A 86 2.86 35.88 5.03
C HIS A 86 3.41 34.76 5.91
N ALA A 87 4.73 34.76 6.12
CA ALA A 87 5.42 33.67 6.82
C ALA A 87 5.08 33.64 8.32
N ASP A 88 4.88 34.81 8.94
CA ASP A 88 4.52 34.91 10.36
C ASP A 88 3.10 34.41 10.63
N GLU A 89 2.14 34.80 9.80
CA GLU A 89 0.75 34.35 9.90
C GLU A 89 0.63 32.84 9.64
N ALA A 90 1.39 32.32 8.67
CA ALA A 90 1.45 30.89 8.42
C ALA A 90 2.02 30.12 9.63
N ARG A 91 3.07 30.64 10.28
CA ARG A 91 3.60 30.06 11.53
C ARG A 91 2.57 30.13 12.65
N ALA A 92 1.90 31.27 12.84
CA ALA A 92 0.86 31.43 13.84
C ALA A 92 -0.29 30.43 13.62
N PHE A 93 -0.69 30.20 12.37
CA PHE A 93 -1.69 29.19 12.02
C PHE A 93 -1.24 27.76 12.37
N ILE A 94 0.02 27.41 12.06
CA ILE A 94 0.58 26.10 12.43
C ILE A 94 0.60 25.94 13.96
N HIS A 95 1.03 26.96 14.71
CA HIS A 95 0.98 26.94 16.17
C HIS A 95 -0.45 26.77 16.70
N TYR A 96 -1.43 27.41 16.08
CA TYR A 96 -2.85 27.21 16.42
C TYR A 96 -3.30 25.77 16.17
N LEU A 97 -2.98 25.19 15.01
CA LEU A 97 -3.32 23.79 14.70
C LEU A 97 -2.73 22.81 15.71
N LEU A 98 -1.49 23.04 16.16
CA LEU A 98 -0.79 22.19 17.12
C LEU A 98 -1.14 22.47 18.59
N SER A 99 -1.86 23.56 18.88
CA SER A 99 -2.29 23.89 20.24
C SER A 99 -3.30 22.86 20.79
N PRO A 100 -3.46 22.75 22.13
CA PRO A 100 -4.48 21.89 22.73
C PRO A 100 -5.91 22.19 22.23
N LYS A 101 -6.21 23.45 21.87
CA LYS A 101 -7.50 23.82 21.26
C LYS A 101 -7.60 23.27 19.84
N GLY A 102 -6.59 23.48 19.00
CA GLY A 102 -6.57 22.98 17.62
C GLY A 102 -6.65 21.45 17.54
N GLN A 103 -5.90 20.75 18.40
CA GLN A 103 -5.92 19.29 18.46
C GLN A 103 -7.26 18.72 18.94
N ARG A 104 -7.93 19.36 19.91
CA ARG A 104 -9.30 18.98 20.31
C ARG A 104 -10.29 19.15 19.16
N ILE A 105 -10.24 20.28 18.44
CA ILE A 105 -11.09 20.51 17.26
C ILE A 105 -10.87 19.43 16.20
N LEU A 106 -9.61 19.06 15.94
CA LEU A 106 -9.28 17.99 14.98
C LEU A 106 -9.72 16.60 15.44
N ALA A 107 -9.78 16.36 16.75
CA ALA A 107 -10.26 15.10 17.34
C ALA A 107 -11.78 14.96 17.23
N ASP A 108 -12.50 16.05 17.47
CA ASP A 108 -13.97 16.09 17.51
C ASP A 108 -14.58 16.20 16.11
N ALA A 109 -13.81 16.67 15.12
CA ALA A 109 -14.30 16.81 13.76
C ALA A 109 -14.60 15.44 13.16
N ASN A 110 -15.69 15.37 12.38
CA ASN A 110 -16.10 14.21 11.56
C ASN A 110 -15.13 13.98 10.37
N THR A 111 -13.84 14.17 10.60
CA THR A 111 -12.74 14.04 9.65
C THR A 111 -12.11 12.67 9.69
N GLY A 112 -12.61 11.75 10.54
CA GLY A 112 -12.10 10.39 10.69
C GLY A 112 -10.64 10.25 11.16
N LYS A 113 -9.91 11.36 11.38
CA LYS A 113 -8.49 11.39 11.75
C LYS A 113 -8.29 11.29 13.27
N TYR A 114 -7.05 11.02 13.66
CA TYR A 114 -6.58 11.18 15.04
C TYR A 114 -5.81 12.50 15.17
N PRO A 115 -5.94 13.22 16.31
CA PRO A 115 -5.00 14.28 16.63
C PRO A 115 -3.61 13.69 16.88
N VAL A 116 -2.57 14.52 16.80
CA VAL A 116 -1.21 14.16 17.24
C VAL A 116 -1.07 14.26 18.76
N ALA A 117 -1.88 15.08 19.41
CA ALA A 117 -1.97 15.10 20.87
C ALA A 117 -2.69 13.83 21.38
N PRO A 118 -2.27 13.27 22.53
CA PRO A 118 -2.98 12.17 23.17
C PRO A 118 -4.44 12.54 23.45
N LEU A 119 -5.34 11.64 23.11
CA LEU A 119 -6.74 11.72 23.52
C LEU A 119 -6.86 11.45 25.02
N SER A 120 -7.91 11.99 25.64
CA SER A 120 -8.24 11.71 27.04
C SER A 120 -8.63 10.24 27.23
N ALA A 121 -8.39 9.68 28.42
CA ALA A 121 -8.59 8.25 28.69
C ALA A 121 -10.06 7.78 28.56
N ASP A 122 -11.01 8.69 28.74
CA ASP A 122 -12.45 8.48 28.56
C ASP A 122 -12.89 8.52 27.08
N ASN A 123 -12.02 8.97 26.16
CA ASN A 123 -12.33 8.94 24.75
C ASN A 123 -12.29 7.49 24.21
N PRO A 124 -13.35 7.00 23.54
CA PRO A 124 -13.41 5.61 23.08
C PRO A 124 -12.32 5.26 22.05
N ARG A 125 -11.70 6.26 21.41
CA ARG A 125 -10.62 6.09 20.43
C ARG A 125 -9.22 6.15 21.05
N ALA A 126 -9.08 6.45 22.35
CA ALA A 126 -7.77 6.65 22.99
C ALA A 126 -6.87 5.41 22.95
N ALA A 127 -7.39 4.23 23.32
CA ALA A 127 -6.63 2.99 23.30
C ALA A 127 -6.15 2.63 21.88
N GLN A 128 -6.98 2.91 20.86
CA GLN A 128 -6.61 2.68 19.47
C GLN A 128 -5.54 3.67 18.99
N GLN A 129 -5.66 4.96 19.34
CA GLN A 129 -4.64 5.97 19.05
C GLN A 129 -3.29 5.58 19.64
N GLN A 130 -3.27 5.19 20.92
CA GLN A 130 -2.05 4.79 21.61
C GLN A 130 -1.39 3.58 20.93
N ARG A 131 -2.17 2.55 20.57
CA ARG A 131 -1.65 1.39 19.82
C ARG A 131 -1.05 1.77 18.47
N LEU A 132 -1.71 2.67 17.73
CA LEU A 132 -1.24 3.13 16.42
C LEU A 132 0.05 3.95 16.54
N MET A 133 0.09 4.89 17.49
CA MET A 133 1.26 5.74 17.71
C MET A 133 2.46 5.01 18.33
N ALA A 134 2.24 3.85 18.95
CA ALA A 134 3.30 2.97 19.43
C ALA A 134 3.94 2.11 18.32
N GLN A 135 3.39 2.11 17.10
CA GLN A 135 3.97 1.37 15.99
C GLN A 135 5.28 2.03 15.53
N PRO A 136 6.27 1.25 15.04
CA PRO A 136 7.48 1.81 14.46
C PRO A 136 7.15 2.80 13.32
N PRO A 137 7.83 3.96 13.26
CA PRO A 137 7.61 4.92 12.19
C PRO A 137 8.10 4.36 10.85
N LEU A 138 7.46 4.80 9.77
CA LEU A 138 7.95 4.51 8.43
C LEU A 138 9.25 5.29 8.14
N ASN A 139 10.17 4.67 7.40
CA ASN A 139 11.33 5.36 6.86
C ASN A 139 10.91 6.22 5.66
N TYR A 140 10.53 7.48 5.93
CA TYR A 140 10.07 8.43 4.90
C TYR A 140 11.15 8.80 3.88
N ARG A 141 12.43 8.85 4.28
CA ARG A 141 13.53 9.09 3.34
C ARG A 141 13.56 8.00 2.28
N LEU A 142 13.49 6.74 2.72
CA LEU A 142 13.47 5.61 1.81
C LEU A 142 12.21 5.62 0.92
N ILE A 143 11.02 5.92 1.48
CA ILE A 143 9.78 6.06 0.68
C ILE A 143 9.96 7.07 -0.45
N LEU A 144 10.50 8.24 -0.16
CA LEU A 144 10.70 9.30 -1.15
C LEU A 144 11.71 8.88 -2.22
N LYS A 145 12.83 8.27 -1.83
CA LYS A 145 13.85 7.79 -2.76
C LYS A 145 13.36 6.65 -3.63
N ARG A 146 12.52 5.76 -3.10
CA ARG A 146 12.05 4.55 -3.79
C ARG A 146 10.74 4.74 -4.55
N GLN A 147 10.11 5.90 -4.45
CA GLN A 147 8.77 6.15 -4.98
C GLN A 147 8.63 5.77 -6.46
N GLN A 148 9.57 6.20 -7.31
CA GLN A 148 9.53 5.92 -8.74
C GLN A 148 9.70 4.42 -9.05
N LEU A 149 10.63 3.75 -8.36
CA LEU A 149 10.83 2.31 -8.49
C LEU A 149 9.53 1.55 -8.12
N VAL A 150 8.97 1.82 -6.94
CA VAL A 150 7.80 1.09 -6.44
C VAL A 150 6.58 1.33 -7.31
N GLN A 151 6.35 2.56 -7.74
CA GLN A 151 5.23 2.89 -8.62
C GLN A 151 5.31 2.13 -9.95
N ARG A 152 6.46 2.20 -10.62
CA ARG A 152 6.66 1.56 -11.94
C ARG A 152 6.67 0.04 -11.84
N MET A 153 7.24 -0.51 -10.77
CA MET A 153 7.21 -1.94 -10.49
C MET A 153 5.78 -2.38 -10.24
N PHE A 154 4.99 -1.66 -9.43
CA PHE A 154 3.61 -2.00 -9.15
C PHE A 154 2.76 -1.98 -10.44
N ASP A 155 2.95 -0.97 -11.28
CA ASP A 155 2.22 -0.88 -12.54
C ASP A 155 2.56 -2.02 -13.50
N THR A 156 3.85 -2.30 -13.66
CA THR A 156 4.34 -3.38 -14.54
C THR A 156 3.97 -4.77 -14.03
N ALA A 157 4.08 -4.99 -12.71
CA ALA A 157 3.88 -6.29 -12.08
C ALA A 157 2.40 -6.60 -11.83
N ILE A 158 1.58 -5.59 -11.52
CA ILE A 158 0.19 -5.75 -11.05
C ILE A 158 -0.79 -4.98 -11.93
N SER A 159 -0.69 -3.65 -12.03
CA SER A 159 -1.75 -2.83 -12.66
C SER A 159 -2.01 -3.23 -14.12
N PHE A 160 -0.96 -3.32 -14.94
CA PHE A 160 -1.07 -3.60 -16.37
C PHE A 160 -1.37 -5.07 -16.69
N ARG A 161 -1.19 -5.96 -15.71
CA ARG A 161 -1.26 -7.42 -15.89
C ARG A 161 -2.30 -8.08 -14.99
N LEU A 162 -3.22 -7.29 -14.43
CA LEU A 162 -4.15 -7.76 -13.40
C LEU A 162 -5.00 -8.94 -13.89
N ALA A 163 -5.52 -8.88 -15.12
CA ALA A 163 -6.30 -9.98 -15.69
C ALA A 163 -5.48 -11.26 -15.79
N GLN A 164 -4.25 -11.15 -16.32
CA GLN A 164 -3.32 -12.26 -16.49
C GLN A 164 -2.92 -12.89 -15.15
N LEU A 165 -2.72 -12.08 -14.10
CA LEU A 165 -2.42 -12.56 -12.76
C LEU A 165 -3.59 -13.34 -12.16
N LYS A 166 -4.83 -12.84 -12.32
CA LYS A 166 -6.03 -13.54 -11.84
C LYS A 166 -6.18 -14.92 -12.48
N ASP A 167 -5.92 -15.02 -13.79
CA ASP A 167 -6.00 -16.29 -14.49
C ASP A 167 -4.90 -17.27 -14.05
N ALA A 168 -3.66 -16.78 -13.91
CA ALA A 168 -2.54 -17.60 -13.43
C ALA A 168 -2.77 -18.12 -12.00
N TRP A 169 -3.23 -17.26 -11.09
CA TRP A 169 -3.55 -17.66 -9.70
C TRP A 169 -4.72 -18.62 -9.65
N ARG A 170 -5.77 -18.42 -10.46
CA ARG A 170 -6.90 -19.37 -10.55
C ARG A 170 -6.44 -20.74 -11.02
N ALA A 171 -5.60 -20.79 -12.06
CA ALA A 171 -5.05 -22.04 -12.58
C ALA A 171 -4.19 -22.76 -11.54
N LEU A 172 -3.32 -22.02 -10.85
CA LEU A 172 -2.51 -22.54 -9.76
C LEU A 172 -3.37 -23.11 -8.61
N HIS A 173 -4.33 -22.36 -8.10
CA HIS A 173 -5.20 -22.82 -7.01
C HIS A 173 -6.03 -24.05 -7.41
N SER A 174 -6.49 -24.11 -8.66
CA SER A 174 -7.20 -25.28 -9.19
C SER A 174 -6.30 -26.51 -9.22
N ALA A 175 -5.05 -26.35 -9.66
CA ALA A 175 -4.06 -27.44 -9.66
C ALA A 175 -3.69 -27.90 -8.24
N GLU A 176 -3.45 -26.97 -7.32
CA GLU A 176 -3.16 -27.29 -5.91
C GLU A 176 -4.32 -28.01 -5.22
N THR A 177 -5.56 -27.61 -5.52
CA THR A 177 -6.77 -28.27 -5.00
C THR A 177 -6.89 -29.69 -5.53
N ARG A 178 -6.74 -29.89 -6.85
CA ARG A 178 -6.78 -31.22 -7.49
C ARG A 178 -5.70 -32.15 -6.94
N LEU A 179 -4.47 -31.64 -6.80
CA LEU A 179 -3.31 -32.41 -6.34
C LEU A 179 -3.23 -32.51 -4.80
N LYS A 180 -4.08 -31.78 -4.07
CA LYS A 180 -4.10 -31.70 -2.60
C LYS A 180 -2.73 -31.34 -1.99
N ARG A 181 -1.94 -30.54 -2.68
CA ARG A 181 -0.61 -30.08 -2.21
C ARG A 181 -0.27 -28.70 -2.78
N PRO A 182 0.55 -27.90 -2.08
CA PRO A 182 1.06 -26.66 -2.65
C PRO A 182 2.05 -26.92 -3.79
N LEU A 183 2.17 -25.95 -4.70
CA LEU A 183 3.12 -25.96 -5.81
C LEU A 183 4.13 -24.80 -5.64
N PRO A 184 5.10 -24.92 -4.70
CA PRO A 184 5.96 -23.81 -4.30
C PRO A 184 6.82 -23.25 -5.43
N GLU A 185 7.28 -24.09 -6.36
CA GLU A 185 8.04 -23.63 -7.53
C GLU A 185 7.20 -22.71 -8.43
N ILE A 186 5.93 -23.06 -8.67
CA ILE A 186 5.02 -22.27 -9.51
C ILE A 186 4.63 -20.99 -8.77
N ARG A 187 4.39 -21.07 -7.45
CA ARG A 187 4.18 -19.87 -6.61
C ARG A 187 5.37 -18.92 -6.72
N ALA A 188 6.60 -19.42 -6.60
CA ALA A 188 7.80 -18.59 -6.68
C ALA A 188 7.91 -17.83 -8.01
N LEU A 189 7.51 -18.44 -9.13
CA LEU A 189 7.46 -17.77 -10.43
C LEU A 189 6.45 -16.62 -10.45
N LEU A 190 5.29 -16.79 -9.80
CA LEU A 190 4.23 -15.77 -9.74
C LEU A 190 4.47 -14.68 -8.68
N THR A 191 5.37 -14.92 -7.72
CA THR A 191 5.60 -14.00 -6.58
C THR A 191 6.98 -13.36 -6.53
N SER A 192 7.85 -13.64 -7.49
CA SER A 192 9.19 -13.03 -7.57
C SER A 192 9.15 -11.68 -8.31
N VAL A 193 10.18 -10.86 -8.11
CA VAL A 193 10.37 -9.57 -8.80
C VAL A 193 11.82 -9.45 -9.30
N PRO A 194 12.07 -8.68 -10.38
CA PRO A 194 13.39 -8.60 -11.03
C PRO A 194 14.39 -7.66 -10.33
N VAL A 195 14.03 -7.10 -9.17
CA VAL A 195 14.87 -6.18 -8.40
C VAL A 195 15.07 -6.81 -7.03
N ASP A 196 16.32 -6.94 -6.60
CA ASP A 196 16.65 -7.45 -5.27
C ASP A 196 16.52 -6.37 -4.18
N ALA A 197 16.61 -6.78 -2.92
CA ALA A 197 16.45 -5.89 -1.78
C ALA A 197 17.55 -4.81 -1.70
N ALA A 198 18.81 -5.16 -1.99
CA ALA A 198 19.94 -4.23 -1.91
C ALA A 198 19.83 -3.14 -2.97
N SER A 199 19.51 -3.51 -4.21
CA SER A 199 19.22 -2.57 -5.30
C SER A 199 18.04 -1.66 -4.95
N SER A 200 17.03 -2.16 -4.24
CA SER A 200 15.86 -1.36 -3.82
C SER A 200 16.17 -0.28 -2.77
N GLU A 201 17.38 -0.27 -2.22
CA GLU A 201 17.84 0.67 -1.19
C GLU A 201 19.08 1.47 -1.63
N ASP A 202 19.67 1.17 -2.80
CA ASP A 202 20.78 1.93 -3.37
C ASP A 202 20.30 3.29 -3.88
N GLU A 203 20.60 4.36 -3.13
CA GLU A 203 20.19 5.72 -3.49
C GLU A 203 20.73 6.19 -4.86
N THR A 204 21.90 5.70 -5.28
CA THR A 204 22.51 6.08 -6.57
C THR A 204 21.77 5.43 -7.72
N TRP A 205 21.40 4.16 -7.58
CA TRP A 205 20.60 3.46 -8.57
C TRP A 205 19.16 4.00 -8.63
N LEU A 206 18.56 4.28 -7.46
CA LEU A 206 17.22 4.85 -7.37
C LEU A 206 17.12 6.23 -8.04
N ALA A 207 18.15 7.07 -7.91
CA ALA A 207 18.18 8.39 -8.56
C ALA A 207 18.12 8.32 -10.10
N GLN A 208 18.52 7.19 -10.71
CA GLN A 208 18.45 7.04 -12.17
C GLN A 208 17.00 6.98 -12.68
N PHE A 209 16.01 6.66 -11.83
CA PHE A 209 14.60 6.66 -12.24
C PHE A 209 14.02 8.05 -12.53
N ASP A 210 14.73 9.12 -12.17
CA ASP A 210 14.39 10.49 -12.61
C ASP A 210 14.70 10.69 -14.10
N ASN A 211 15.58 9.87 -14.69
CA ASN A 211 15.80 9.83 -16.12
C ASN A 211 14.71 8.98 -16.80
N LYS A 212 13.93 9.60 -17.68
CA LYS A 212 12.83 8.96 -18.40
C LYS A 212 13.27 7.73 -19.21
N SER A 213 14.38 7.83 -19.95
CA SER A 213 14.87 6.75 -20.80
C SER A 213 15.27 5.52 -19.97
N PHE A 214 16.02 5.75 -18.89
CA PHE A 214 16.39 4.68 -17.95
C PHE A 214 15.16 4.00 -17.37
N ALA A 215 14.18 4.79 -16.91
CA ALA A 215 12.97 4.26 -16.31
C ALA A 215 12.12 3.44 -17.30
N GLU A 216 12.00 3.90 -18.55
CA GLU A 216 11.29 3.19 -19.63
C GLU A 216 11.99 1.90 -20.00
N GLN A 217 13.32 1.92 -20.12
CA GLN A 217 14.12 0.73 -20.35
C GLN A 217 13.90 -0.32 -19.25
N LYS A 218 13.96 0.08 -17.98
CA LYS A 218 13.71 -0.84 -16.85
C LYS A 218 12.30 -1.41 -16.88
N MET A 219 11.29 -0.61 -17.19
CA MET A 219 9.92 -1.10 -17.33
C MET A 219 9.80 -2.14 -18.45
N MET A 220 10.45 -1.94 -19.59
CA MET A 220 10.46 -2.93 -20.69
C MET A 220 11.14 -4.24 -20.28
N GLU A 221 12.30 -4.17 -19.63
CA GLU A 221 13.01 -5.33 -19.08
C GLU A 221 12.10 -6.10 -18.10
N TRP A 222 11.44 -5.39 -17.19
CA TRP A 222 10.53 -6.00 -16.21
C TRP A 222 9.29 -6.62 -16.86
N GLN A 223 8.70 -5.99 -17.88
CA GLN A 223 7.57 -6.55 -18.62
C GLN A 223 7.94 -7.91 -19.24
N ILE A 224 9.11 -7.99 -19.88
CA ILE A 224 9.63 -9.24 -20.46
C ILE A 224 9.86 -10.28 -19.36
N TRP A 225 10.47 -9.87 -18.24
CA TRP A 225 10.72 -10.74 -17.10
C TRP A 225 9.43 -11.37 -16.54
N PHE A 226 8.41 -10.54 -16.25
CA PHE A 226 7.14 -11.05 -15.70
C PHE A 226 6.36 -11.89 -16.73
N LEU A 227 6.51 -11.60 -18.02
CA LEU A 227 5.91 -12.40 -19.09
C LEU A 227 6.55 -13.79 -19.15
N ASN A 228 7.88 -13.87 -19.07
CA ASN A 228 8.60 -15.14 -19.09
C ASN A 228 8.28 -16.00 -17.87
N ASN A 229 8.27 -15.41 -16.67
CA ASN A 229 7.88 -16.13 -15.46
C ASN A 229 6.44 -16.67 -15.53
N GLN A 230 5.51 -15.87 -16.07
CA GLN A 230 4.14 -16.33 -16.23
C GLN A 230 4.04 -17.48 -17.24
N ARG A 231 4.73 -17.40 -18.38
CA ARG A 231 4.77 -18.49 -19.38
C ARG A 231 5.32 -19.78 -18.78
N LEU A 232 6.41 -19.68 -18.03
CA LEU A 232 7.00 -20.84 -17.36
C LEU A 232 6.06 -21.43 -16.29
N ALA A 233 5.36 -20.57 -15.54
CA ALA A 233 4.35 -21.01 -14.58
C ALA A 233 3.20 -21.76 -15.26
N ILE A 234 2.69 -21.25 -16.40
CA ILE A 234 1.65 -21.90 -17.19
C ILE A 234 2.14 -23.25 -17.74
N HIS A 235 3.34 -23.29 -18.33
CA HIS A 235 3.93 -24.53 -18.83
C HIS A 235 4.03 -25.61 -17.74
N LYS A 236 4.56 -25.25 -16.57
CA LYS A 236 4.62 -26.15 -15.41
C LYS A 236 3.24 -26.60 -14.93
N LEU A 237 2.20 -25.76 -15.05
CA LEU A 237 0.82 -26.16 -14.72
C LEU A 237 0.23 -27.13 -15.75
N GLU A 238 0.61 -27.00 -17.02
CA GLU A 238 0.19 -27.89 -18.10
C GLU A 238 0.83 -29.27 -17.99
N GLU A 239 2.09 -29.37 -17.59
CA GLU A 239 2.79 -30.64 -17.31
C GLU A 239 2.17 -31.43 -16.14
N LEU A 240 1.34 -30.79 -15.32
CA LEU A 240 0.65 -31.42 -14.19
C LEU A 240 -0.74 -31.98 -14.55
N LYS A 241 -1.26 -31.69 -15.75
CA LYS A 241 -2.56 -32.20 -16.21
C LYS A 241 -2.47 -33.68 -16.52
#